data_AF-K5UIP9-F1
#
_entry.id   AF-K5UIP9-F1
#
_cell.length_a   1.000
_cell.length_b   1.000
_cell.length_c   1.000
_cell.angle_alpha   90.00
_cell.angle_beta   90.00
_cell.angle_gamma   90.00
#
_symmetry.space_group_name_H-M   'P 1'
#
loop_
_entity.id
_entity.type
_entity.pdbx_description
1 polymer ?
#
loop_
_entity_poly.entity_id
_entity_poly.type
_entity_poly.pdbx_seq_one_letter_code
_entity_poly.pdbx_strand_id
1 'polypeptide(L)'
;MFLPRMDGSMKAELSQKKKSTSGAFTYALEDTTLDMSPGEDGILRIEFKTHTEAETAKLPGWKVFRPEDTFPQRMPKLFGATLAAQSQCFKLASQASGDASATLALHIKLIHLQDALAVFPQQDLLLYQLPRKAWWEFRALRISAVRAVMKRLSDAPPDVCIWEESLALGAVCTSILNSCVIPQLESKEMCELLDQVAYQFVPTASNANQAEMGYNAGNSKPWIEERGAYFVADVIQNSIGDQPNAWFYRVPKRIKLSEELLIVIYRQESASHLRRQFHLGSHRTKLVRLNYRTNRRLHKGKDTLLADAVSKRPLGAELTFDNIAELDIQLTQPATRRGRDTRGVPVSRYDKDDDMLKGSLVEVLNRMYRQLAHDIMNKSPNRRGGGGAYTTLGLAEITAVSPELYFHFDLPFISARVLHCSETVWDTVVENLLPGKAHMASASTTAYPACTYFKAWTTLLNRLNDDNASLVVMLMRNEVSQFLWLPRTEKGAMWATRKEPMAGCIALPEEKIESSPFIAANPQYVKGPETMKRFSLR
;
A
#
# COMPACT_ATOMS: atom_id res chain seq x y z
N MET A 1 47.12 16.26 -12.18
CA MET A 1 47.78 16.26 -13.50
C MET A 1 47.04 17.23 -14.41
N PHE A 2 47.70 18.31 -14.84
CA PHE A 2 47.06 19.42 -15.55
C PHE A 2 46.59 18.99 -16.97
N LEU A 3 45.39 19.40 -17.38
CA LEU A 3 44.90 19.30 -18.74
C LEU A 3 45.88 20.15 -19.55
N PRO A 4 46.42 19.64 -20.66
CA PRO A 4 47.34 20.43 -21.45
C PRO A 4 46.65 21.73 -21.81
N ARG A 5 47.33 22.87 -21.58
CA ARG A 5 46.89 24.15 -22.13
C ARG A 5 46.78 23.95 -23.63
N MET A 6 45.56 23.82 -24.14
CA MET A 6 45.34 23.79 -25.58
C MET A 6 45.85 25.11 -26.14
N ASP A 7 46.99 25.03 -26.81
CA ASP A 7 47.61 26.20 -27.41
C ASP A 7 46.76 26.73 -28.58
N GLY A 8 47.12 27.90 -29.08
CA GLY A 8 46.42 28.52 -30.20
C GLY A 8 46.40 27.63 -31.45
N SER A 9 47.39 26.73 -31.62
CA SER A 9 47.50 25.80 -32.75
C SER A 9 46.46 24.70 -32.67
N MET A 10 46.35 24.02 -31.51
CA MET A 10 45.33 22.98 -31.29
C MET A 10 43.92 23.56 -31.43
N LYS A 11 43.68 24.78 -30.94
CA LYS A 11 42.40 25.48 -31.07
C LYS A 11 42.06 25.83 -32.53
N ALA A 12 43.06 26.25 -33.30
CA ALA A 12 42.90 26.54 -34.72
C ALA A 12 42.65 25.27 -35.55
N GLU A 13 43.33 24.17 -35.22
CA GLU A 13 43.18 22.88 -35.89
C GLU A 13 41.79 22.27 -35.65
N LEU A 14 41.30 22.32 -34.39
CA LEU A 14 39.94 21.90 -34.02
C LEU A 14 38.86 22.75 -34.72
N SER A 15 39.10 24.06 -34.89
CA SER A 15 38.16 24.96 -35.56
C SER A 15 38.14 24.78 -37.09
N GLN A 16 39.29 24.50 -37.71
CA GLN A 16 39.35 24.19 -39.15
C GLN A 16 38.72 22.84 -39.48
N LYS A 17 38.91 21.82 -38.62
CA LYS A 17 38.40 20.46 -38.83
C LYS A 17 36.96 20.25 -38.36
N LYS A 18 36.29 21.28 -37.82
CA LYS A 18 34.82 21.41 -37.66
C LYS A 18 34.01 21.07 -38.93
N LYS A 19 34.68 21.00 -40.08
CA LYS A 19 34.13 20.64 -41.39
C LYS A 19 34.23 19.14 -41.74
N SER A 20 34.89 18.31 -40.93
CA SER A 20 35.07 16.87 -41.16
C SER A 20 34.17 16.05 -40.24
N THR A 21 33.28 15.24 -40.80
CA THR A 21 32.24 14.47 -40.11
C THR A 21 32.69 13.11 -39.58
N SER A 22 33.96 12.69 -39.72
CA SER A 22 34.30 11.25 -39.59
C SER A 22 35.54 10.86 -38.76
N GLY A 23 36.20 11.76 -38.04
CA GLY A 23 37.38 11.39 -37.24
C GLY A 23 37.10 11.31 -35.75
N ALA A 24 37.12 10.12 -35.14
CA ALA A 24 37.37 9.99 -33.71
C ALA A 24 38.85 10.32 -33.43
N PHE A 25 39.10 11.17 -32.44
CA PHE A 25 40.44 11.61 -32.08
C PHE A 25 40.79 11.09 -30.69
N THR A 26 41.94 10.42 -30.55
CA THR A 26 42.48 9.96 -29.26
C THR A 26 43.79 10.68 -28.97
N TYR A 27 43.86 11.44 -27.88
CA TYR A 27 45.11 12.01 -27.35
C TYR A 27 45.54 11.21 -26.11
N ALA A 28 46.79 10.78 -26.05
CA ALA A 28 47.35 10.18 -24.83
C ALA A 28 48.06 11.26 -23.99
N LEU A 29 47.77 11.29 -22.69
CA LEU A 29 48.27 12.20 -21.67
C LEU A 29 48.71 11.36 -20.46
N GLU A 30 49.98 10.93 -20.47
CA GLU A 30 50.53 9.99 -19.47
C GLU A 30 49.61 8.75 -19.36
N ASP A 31 49.06 8.48 -18.17
CA ASP A 31 48.18 7.36 -17.91
C ASP A 31 46.74 7.61 -18.39
N THR A 32 46.43 8.74 -19.04
CA THR A 32 45.06 9.14 -19.42
C THR A 32 44.94 9.31 -20.94
N THR A 33 43.99 8.65 -21.60
CA THR A 33 43.58 9.08 -22.95
C THR A 33 42.37 10.00 -22.90
N LEU A 34 42.38 10.96 -23.81
CA LEU A 34 41.27 11.81 -24.16
C LEU A 34 40.73 11.30 -25.50
N ASP A 35 39.55 10.70 -25.49
CA ASP A 35 38.82 10.29 -26.68
C ASP A 35 37.74 11.32 -27.02
N MET A 36 37.83 11.89 -28.23
CA MET A 36 36.82 12.79 -28.78
C MET A 36 36.17 12.12 -29.98
N SER A 37 34.87 11.82 -29.89
CA SER A 37 34.14 11.21 -31.01
C SER A 37 32.88 12.00 -31.36
N PRO A 38 32.56 12.13 -32.67
CA PRO A 38 31.29 12.69 -33.09
C PRO A 38 30.14 11.74 -32.72
N GLY A 39 29.14 12.25 -32.01
CA GLY A 39 27.85 11.61 -31.80
C GLY A 39 26.82 12.06 -32.84
N GLU A 40 25.63 11.47 -32.78
CA GLU A 40 24.49 11.93 -33.57
C GLU A 40 24.13 13.39 -33.20
N ASP A 41 23.63 14.17 -34.15
CA ASP A 41 23.18 15.56 -33.99
C ASP A 41 24.23 16.63 -33.61
N GLY A 42 25.52 16.40 -33.92
CA GLY A 42 26.58 17.40 -33.69
C GLY A 42 26.99 17.54 -32.22
N ILE A 43 26.68 16.51 -31.42
CA ILE A 43 27.17 16.34 -30.06
C ILE A 43 28.58 15.75 -30.13
N LEU A 44 29.55 16.37 -29.44
CA LEU A 44 30.87 15.77 -29.24
C LEU A 44 30.87 15.02 -27.92
N ARG A 45 31.23 13.73 -27.98
CA ARG A 45 31.54 12.93 -26.80
C ARG A 45 33.03 13.10 -26.50
N ILE A 46 33.32 13.54 -25.29
CA ILE A 46 34.67 13.74 -24.76
C ILE A 46 34.83 12.77 -23.59
N GLU A 47 35.71 11.78 -23.70
CA GLU A 47 35.99 10.83 -22.64
C GLU A 47 37.42 10.97 -22.15
N PHE A 48 37.58 11.09 -20.83
CA PHE A 48 38.87 10.96 -20.18
C PHE A 48 38.99 9.56 -19.59
N LYS A 49 39.87 8.73 -20.14
CA LYS A 49 40.12 7.34 -19.71
C LYS A 49 41.50 7.24 -19.11
N THR A 50 41.61 7.07 -17.80
CA THR A 50 42.87 6.66 -17.18
C THR A 50 43.11 5.17 -17.45
N HIS A 51 44.08 4.84 -18.30
CA HIS A 51 44.49 3.49 -18.66
C HIS A 51 45.37 2.88 -17.59
N THR A 52 44.91 1.77 -17.02
CA THR A 52 45.79 0.60 -16.91
C THR A 52 45.28 -0.41 -17.94
N GLU A 53 46.13 -0.78 -18.90
CA GLU A 53 45.81 -1.31 -20.24
C GLU A 53 44.93 -2.59 -20.33
N ALA A 54 44.49 -3.20 -19.23
CA ALA A 54 43.94 -4.56 -19.25
C ALA A 54 42.42 -4.72 -19.11
N GLU A 55 41.65 -3.73 -18.62
CA GLU A 55 40.35 -4.05 -17.98
C GLU A 55 39.09 -3.35 -18.53
N THR A 56 39.17 -2.46 -19.52
CA THR A 56 37.95 -1.87 -20.15
C THR A 56 37.35 -2.73 -21.27
N ALA A 57 38.06 -3.78 -21.70
CA ALA A 57 37.48 -4.77 -22.58
C ALA A 57 36.42 -5.56 -21.82
N LYS A 58 35.21 -5.67 -22.40
CA LYS A 58 34.12 -6.53 -21.92
C LYS A 58 34.71 -7.88 -21.50
N LEU A 59 34.73 -8.15 -20.19
CA LEU A 59 35.22 -9.42 -19.68
C LEU A 59 34.48 -10.55 -20.43
N PRO A 60 35.20 -11.53 -21.01
CA PRO A 60 34.59 -12.58 -21.80
C PRO A 60 33.44 -13.25 -21.03
N GLY A 61 32.27 -13.34 -21.66
CA GLY A 61 31.09 -13.99 -21.09
C GLY A 61 30.08 -13.07 -20.39
N TRP A 62 30.35 -11.77 -20.22
CA TRP A 62 29.39 -10.86 -19.61
C TRP A 62 28.25 -10.52 -20.59
N LYS A 63 27.00 -10.76 -20.17
CA LYS A 63 25.80 -10.47 -20.96
C LYS A 63 25.10 -9.24 -20.39
N VAL A 64 24.58 -8.42 -21.29
CA VAL A 64 23.64 -7.36 -20.94
C VAL A 64 22.30 -7.98 -20.59
N PHE A 65 21.73 -7.54 -19.47
CA PHE A 65 20.41 -7.89 -19.00
C PHE A 65 19.37 -6.87 -19.47
N ARG A 66 18.14 -7.32 -19.70
CA ARG A 66 17.02 -6.45 -20.06
C ARG A 66 15.91 -6.57 -19.01
N PRO A 67 15.03 -5.56 -18.86
CA PRO A 67 13.88 -5.68 -17.99
C PRO A 67 13.05 -6.95 -18.26
N GLU A 68 12.93 -7.39 -19.51
CA GLU A 68 12.23 -8.65 -19.86
C GLU A 68 12.89 -9.92 -19.28
N ASP A 69 14.16 -9.88 -18.90
CA ASP A 69 14.82 -11.01 -18.23
C ASP A 69 14.26 -11.24 -16.81
N THR A 70 13.47 -10.30 -16.28
CA THR A 70 12.71 -10.44 -15.03
C THR A 70 11.35 -11.14 -15.22
N PHE A 71 11.02 -11.59 -16.44
CA PHE A 71 9.83 -12.43 -16.62
C PHE A 71 10.02 -13.82 -16.00
N PRO A 72 8.94 -14.47 -15.49
CA PRO A 72 9.03 -15.73 -14.76
C PRO A 72 9.84 -16.82 -15.47
N GLN A 73 9.65 -16.96 -16.78
CA GLN A 73 10.32 -17.94 -17.63
C GLN A 73 11.81 -17.67 -17.86
N ARG A 74 12.29 -16.44 -17.61
CA ARG A 74 13.70 -16.03 -17.76
C ARG A 74 14.41 -15.84 -16.42
N MET A 75 13.65 -15.70 -15.34
CA MET A 75 14.15 -15.43 -14.00
C MET A 75 15.21 -16.44 -13.50
N PRO A 76 15.07 -17.77 -13.72
CA PRO A 76 16.10 -18.73 -13.31
C PRO A 76 17.46 -18.48 -13.98
N LYS A 77 17.43 -18.11 -15.27
CA LYS A 77 18.64 -17.80 -16.04
C LYS A 77 19.27 -16.49 -15.58
N LEU A 78 18.45 -15.47 -15.31
CA LEU A 78 18.91 -14.20 -14.75
C LEU A 78 19.58 -14.42 -13.38
N PHE A 79 18.98 -15.24 -12.52
CA PHE A 79 19.53 -15.54 -11.19
C PHE A 79 20.90 -16.24 -11.27
N GLY A 80 21.04 -17.24 -12.14
CA GLY A 80 22.32 -17.92 -12.37
C GLY A 80 23.41 -16.98 -12.88
N ALA A 81 23.06 -16.10 -13.83
CA ALA A 81 23.99 -15.11 -14.37
C ALA A 81 24.39 -14.05 -13.32
N THR A 82 23.46 -13.64 -12.46
CA THR A 82 23.71 -12.70 -11.36
C THR A 82 24.67 -13.29 -10.33
N LEU A 83 24.50 -14.57 -9.98
CA LEU A 83 25.42 -15.30 -9.08
C LEU A 83 26.82 -15.43 -9.68
N ALA A 84 26.93 -15.74 -10.98
CA ALA A 84 28.21 -15.82 -11.67
C ALA A 84 28.94 -14.46 -11.67
N ALA A 85 28.22 -13.38 -12.00
CA ALA A 85 28.75 -12.01 -11.97
C ALA A 85 29.20 -11.60 -10.56
N GLN A 86 28.40 -11.90 -9.52
CA GLN A 86 28.75 -11.65 -8.12
C GLN A 86 30.06 -12.35 -7.74
N SER A 87 30.16 -13.65 -8.06
CA SER A 87 31.33 -14.49 -7.73
C SER A 87 32.58 -13.99 -8.44
N GLN A 88 32.44 -13.56 -9.69
CA GLN A 88 33.54 -12.99 -10.47
C GLN A 88 34.01 -11.66 -9.90
N CYS A 89 33.11 -10.76 -9.48
CA CYS A 89 33.49 -9.51 -8.81
C CYS A 89 34.24 -9.78 -7.50
N PHE A 90 33.80 -10.73 -6.67
CA PHE A 90 34.54 -11.10 -5.46
C PHE A 90 35.91 -11.71 -5.76
N LYS A 91 36.01 -12.54 -6.80
CA LYS A 91 37.30 -13.07 -7.26
C LYS A 91 38.25 -11.94 -7.67
N LEU A 92 37.77 -10.98 -8.47
CA LEU A 92 38.56 -9.81 -8.88
C LEU A 92 38.95 -8.94 -7.67
N ALA A 93 38.06 -8.76 -6.68
CA ALA A 93 38.39 -8.07 -5.45
C ALA A 93 39.50 -8.75 -4.65
N SER A 94 39.52 -10.08 -4.60
CA SER A 94 40.57 -10.85 -3.89
C SER A 94 41.92 -10.81 -4.61
N GLN A 95 41.92 -10.61 -5.92
CA GLN A 95 43.10 -10.57 -6.77
C GLN A 95 43.59 -9.14 -7.07
N ALA A 96 42.83 -8.14 -6.63
CA ALA A 96 43.06 -6.74 -6.93
C ALA A 96 44.25 -6.16 -6.15
N SER A 97 45.22 -5.62 -6.88
CA SER A 97 46.27 -4.73 -6.37
C SER A 97 46.26 -3.40 -7.12
N GLY A 98 46.55 -2.31 -6.41
CA GLY A 98 46.53 -0.95 -6.95
C GLY A 98 45.14 -0.31 -6.99
N ASP A 99 45.03 0.81 -7.70
CA ASP A 99 43.82 1.63 -7.77
C ASP A 99 43.03 1.40 -9.06
N ALA A 100 41.71 1.51 -8.95
CA ALA A 100 40.79 1.51 -10.08
C ALA A 100 40.65 2.95 -10.60
N SER A 101 40.78 3.11 -11.91
CA SER A 101 40.48 4.37 -12.59
C SER A 101 39.01 4.46 -12.98
N ALA A 102 38.45 5.67 -12.91
CA ALA A 102 37.12 5.98 -13.41
C ALA A 102 37.22 6.82 -14.70
N THR A 103 36.34 6.55 -15.67
CA THR A 103 36.21 7.35 -16.89
C THR A 103 35.22 8.48 -16.67
N LEU A 104 35.60 9.71 -17.01
CA LEU A 104 34.69 10.86 -17.04
C LEU A 104 34.30 11.13 -18.50
N ALA A 105 33.01 10.99 -18.81
CA ALA A 105 32.48 11.25 -20.14
C ALA A 105 31.61 12.51 -20.13
N LEU A 106 31.91 13.47 -21.00
CA LEU A 106 31.17 14.72 -21.20
C LEU A 106 30.49 14.70 -22.56
N HIS A 107 29.19 14.95 -22.55
CA HIS A 107 28.35 14.96 -23.74
C HIS A 107 27.82 16.37 -23.93
N ILE A 108 28.36 17.10 -24.90
CA ILE A 108 28.06 18.51 -25.09
C ILE A 108 27.89 18.82 -26.57
N LYS A 109 26.91 19.69 -26.88
CA LYS A 109 26.79 20.23 -28.22
C LYS A 109 28.06 21.00 -28.56
N LEU A 110 28.61 20.74 -29.75
CA LEU A 110 29.89 21.31 -30.18
C LEU A 110 29.97 22.85 -30.03
N ILE A 111 28.83 23.55 -30.19
CA ILE A 111 28.75 25.01 -30.03
C ILE A 111 29.03 25.51 -28.60
N HIS A 112 28.88 24.66 -27.58
CA HIS A 112 29.08 25.00 -26.17
C HIS A 112 30.38 24.40 -25.60
N LEU A 113 31.22 23.81 -26.45
CA LEU A 113 32.43 23.11 -26.03
C LEU A 113 33.41 24.03 -25.31
N GLN A 114 33.61 25.24 -25.82
CA GLN A 114 34.52 26.20 -25.18
C GLN A 114 34.01 26.65 -23.81
N ASP A 115 32.72 26.93 -23.68
CA ASP A 115 32.12 27.36 -22.42
C ASP A 115 32.18 26.24 -21.38
N ALA A 116 31.87 25.00 -21.77
CA ALA A 116 31.93 23.83 -20.90
C ALA A 116 33.36 23.52 -20.42
N LEU A 117 34.36 23.63 -21.31
CA LEU A 117 35.76 23.45 -20.94
C LEU A 117 36.31 24.60 -20.08
N ALA A 118 35.78 25.82 -20.23
CA ALA A 118 36.20 26.99 -19.44
C ALA A 118 35.68 26.96 -18.00
N VAL A 119 34.53 26.31 -17.76
CA VAL A 119 33.89 26.17 -16.43
C VAL A 119 34.36 24.90 -15.70
N PHE A 120 35.16 24.04 -16.35
CA PHE A 120 35.62 22.80 -15.77
C PHE A 120 36.53 23.06 -14.55
N PRO A 121 36.24 22.49 -13.36
CA PRO A 121 37.04 22.76 -12.17
C PRO A 121 38.48 22.28 -12.33
N GLN A 122 39.43 22.95 -11.67
CA GLN A 122 40.83 22.51 -11.63
C GLN A 122 40.90 21.05 -11.15
N GLN A 123 41.68 20.24 -11.86
CA GLN A 123 41.49 18.80 -12.01
C GLN A 123 41.74 17.93 -10.78
N ASP A 124 42.29 18.50 -9.71
CA ASP A 124 42.64 17.76 -8.51
C ASP A 124 41.39 17.27 -7.74
N LEU A 125 40.18 17.70 -8.15
CA LEU A 125 38.90 17.35 -7.54
C LEU A 125 38.04 16.35 -8.36
N LEU A 126 38.47 15.94 -9.55
CA LEU A 126 37.58 15.26 -10.53
C LEU A 126 37.88 13.77 -10.74
N LEU A 127 39.06 13.29 -10.33
CA LEU A 127 39.48 11.90 -10.50
C LEU A 127 39.50 11.20 -9.15
N TYR A 128 38.46 10.44 -8.87
CA TYR A 128 38.43 9.54 -7.72
C TYR A 128 39.27 8.30 -8.03
N GLN A 129 40.45 8.21 -7.42
CA GLN A 129 41.17 6.93 -7.32
C GLN A 129 40.55 6.13 -6.19
N LEU A 130 39.90 5.02 -6.54
CA LEU A 130 39.32 4.09 -5.58
C LEU A 130 40.21 2.85 -5.54
N PRO A 131 40.58 2.32 -4.37
CA PRO A 131 41.31 1.06 -4.29
C PRO A 131 40.56 -0.02 -5.08
N ARG A 132 41.24 -0.76 -5.98
CA ARG A 132 40.58 -1.77 -6.84
C ARG A 132 39.77 -2.76 -6.03
N LYS A 133 40.29 -3.16 -4.86
CA LYS A 133 39.58 -4.05 -3.93
C LYS A 133 38.22 -3.47 -3.54
N ALA A 134 38.20 -2.22 -3.08
CA ALA A 134 36.98 -1.54 -2.68
C ALA A 134 35.99 -1.37 -3.85
N TRP A 135 36.49 -1.09 -5.05
CA TRP A 135 35.68 -1.00 -6.27
C TRP A 135 34.97 -2.31 -6.61
N TRP A 136 35.71 -3.43 -6.62
CA TRP A 136 35.16 -4.74 -6.93
C TRP A 136 34.25 -5.28 -5.81
N GLU A 137 34.59 -5.03 -4.54
CA GLU A 137 33.73 -5.34 -3.39
C GLU A 137 32.40 -4.58 -3.47
N PHE A 138 32.45 -3.29 -3.78
CA PHE A 138 31.25 -2.47 -3.96
C PHE A 138 30.32 -3.04 -5.05
N ARG A 139 30.88 -3.39 -6.22
CA ARG A 139 30.10 -4.03 -7.29
C ARG A 139 29.52 -5.37 -6.84
N ALA A 140 30.30 -6.21 -6.16
CA ALA A 140 29.85 -7.51 -5.68
C ALA A 140 28.69 -7.40 -4.67
N LEU A 141 28.77 -6.46 -3.72
CA LEU A 141 27.71 -6.19 -2.75
C LEU A 141 26.42 -5.72 -3.43
N ARG A 142 26.52 -4.89 -4.47
CA ARG A 142 25.35 -4.41 -5.22
C ARG A 142 24.68 -5.51 -6.04
N ILE A 143 25.47 -6.35 -6.70
CA ILE A 143 24.95 -7.53 -7.38
C ILE A 143 24.26 -8.46 -6.35
N SER A 144 24.81 -8.59 -5.14
CA SER A 144 24.17 -9.34 -4.04
C SER A 144 22.81 -8.76 -3.65
N ALA A 145 22.70 -7.44 -3.54
CA ALA A 145 21.43 -6.77 -3.22
C ALA A 145 20.40 -6.98 -4.33
N VAL A 146 20.77 -6.80 -5.60
CA VAL A 146 19.90 -7.11 -6.75
C VAL A 146 19.44 -8.56 -6.71
N ARG A 147 20.36 -9.50 -6.43
CA ARG A 147 20.02 -10.92 -6.34
C ARG A 147 18.99 -11.20 -5.25
N ALA A 148 19.08 -10.54 -4.10
CA ALA A 148 18.09 -10.68 -3.03
C ALA A 148 16.71 -10.19 -3.48
N VAL A 149 16.64 -9.06 -4.18
CA VAL A 149 15.39 -8.54 -4.76
C VAL A 149 14.82 -9.48 -5.81
N MET A 150 15.64 -9.95 -6.75
CA MET A 150 15.21 -10.88 -7.80
C MET A 150 14.71 -12.21 -7.24
N LYS A 151 15.32 -12.72 -6.16
CA LYS A 151 14.81 -13.89 -5.44
C LYS A 151 13.41 -13.63 -4.86
N ARG A 152 13.21 -12.47 -4.24
CA ARG A 152 11.88 -12.10 -3.72
C ARG A 152 10.84 -11.94 -4.84
N LEU A 153 11.23 -11.38 -5.99
CA LEU A 153 10.37 -11.28 -7.17
C LEU A 153 10.09 -12.65 -7.81
N SER A 154 11.01 -13.62 -7.73
CA SER A 154 10.78 -14.98 -8.22
C SER A 154 9.85 -15.79 -7.32
N ASP A 155 9.94 -15.57 -6.01
CA ASP A 155 9.11 -16.24 -5.01
C ASP A 155 7.71 -15.60 -4.92
N ALA A 156 7.53 -14.40 -5.47
CA ALA A 156 6.28 -13.67 -5.43
C ALA A 156 5.24 -14.22 -6.41
N PRO A 157 3.95 -14.20 -6.05
CA PRO A 157 2.86 -14.52 -6.97
C PRO A 157 2.88 -13.66 -8.25
N PRO A 158 2.56 -14.21 -9.43
CA PRO A 158 2.67 -13.49 -10.70
C PRO A 158 1.85 -12.19 -10.78
N ASP A 159 0.74 -12.13 -10.04
CA ASP A 159 -0.12 -10.96 -9.90
C ASP A 159 0.53 -9.83 -9.09
N VAL A 160 1.47 -10.12 -8.20
CA VAL A 160 2.28 -9.13 -7.47
C VAL A 160 3.44 -8.63 -8.34
N CYS A 161 4.04 -9.51 -9.14
CA CYS A 161 5.17 -9.17 -10.00
C CYS A 161 4.81 -8.16 -11.10
N ILE A 162 3.53 -8.09 -11.49
CA ILE A 162 3.04 -7.13 -12.47
C ILE A 162 2.61 -5.78 -11.89
N TRP A 163 2.73 -5.57 -10.58
CA TRP A 163 2.45 -4.25 -10.02
C TRP A 163 3.43 -3.22 -10.60
N GLU A 164 2.95 -1.99 -10.79
CA GLU A 164 3.76 -0.89 -11.34
C GLU A 164 5.08 -0.74 -10.57
N GLU A 165 5.02 -0.85 -9.23
CA GLU A 165 6.19 -0.76 -8.37
C GLU A 165 7.13 -1.96 -8.50
N SER A 166 6.60 -3.17 -8.68
CA SER A 166 7.39 -4.40 -8.87
C SER A 166 8.11 -4.39 -10.21
N LEU A 167 7.41 -3.96 -11.28
CA LEU A 167 7.95 -3.81 -12.62
C LEU A 167 9.05 -2.74 -12.65
N ALA A 168 8.81 -1.58 -12.04
CA ALA A 168 9.82 -0.53 -11.91
C ALA A 168 11.05 -1.04 -11.14
N LEU A 169 10.85 -1.72 -10.01
CA LEU A 169 11.94 -2.29 -9.23
C LEU A 169 12.75 -3.31 -10.03
N GLY A 170 12.11 -4.17 -10.82
CA GLY A 170 12.77 -5.12 -11.71
C GLY A 170 13.61 -4.43 -12.79
N ALA A 171 13.09 -3.38 -13.41
CA ALA A 171 13.80 -2.59 -14.42
C ALA A 171 15.01 -1.86 -13.82
N VAL A 172 14.83 -1.22 -12.66
CA VAL A 172 15.90 -0.57 -11.89
C VAL A 172 16.99 -1.55 -11.50
N CYS A 173 16.64 -2.72 -10.98
CA CYS A 173 17.61 -3.73 -10.60
C CYS A 173 18.39 -4.26 -11.81
N THR A 174 17.74 -4.35 -12.98
CA THR A 174 18.42 -4.70 -14.23
C THR A 174 19.41 -3.61 -14.65
N SER A 175 19.05 -2.34 -14.51
CA SER A 175 19.96 -1.21 -14.75
C SER A 175 21.17 -1.23 -13.80
N ILE A 176 20.92 -1.44 -12.50
CA ILE A 176 21.97 -1.60 -11.48
C ILE A 176 22.90 -2.77 -11.82
N LEU A 177 22.34 -3.91 -12.22
CA LEU A 177 23.12 -5.09 -12.59
C LEU A 177 23.99 -4.80 -13.83
N ASN A 178 23.41 -4.19 -14.86
CA ASN A 178 24.16 -3.80 -16.06
C ASN A 178 25.27 -2.82 -15.71
N SER A 179 25.01 -1.78 -14.93
CA SER A 179 26.06 -0.82 -14.56
C SER A 179 27.22 -1.43 -13.75
N CYS A 180 26.97 -2.50 -12.97
CA CYS A 180 28.01 -3.26 -12.30
C CYS A 180 28.79 -4.19 -13.25
N VAL A 181 28.17 -4.57 -14.37
CA VAL A 181 28.65 -5.58 -15.30
C VAL A 181 29.19 -4.91 -16.57
N ILE A 182 28.33 -4.36 -17.43
CA ILE A 182 28.71 -3.59 -18.62
C ILE A 182 27.83 -2.32 -18.69
N PRO A 183 28.41 -1.11 -18.64
CA PRO A 183 27.65 0.11 -18.86
C PRO A 183 26.98 0.08 -20.24
N GLN A 184 25.67 0.27 -20.30
CA GLN A 184 24.95 0.58 -21.53
C GLN A 184 24.56 2.05 -21.53
N LEU A 185 24.44 2.64 -22.73
CA LEU A 185 23.68 3.87 -22.91
C LEU A 185 22.24 3.60 -22.45
N GLU A 186 21.84 4.27 -21.38
CA GLU A 186 20.47 4.24 -20.89
C GLU A 186 19.55 4.81 -21.97
N SER A 187 18.44 4.13 -22.26
CA SER A 187 17.43 4.71 -23.15
C SER A 187 16.79 5.91 -22.47
N LYS A 188 16.26 6.85 -23.24
CA LYS A 188 15.56 8.03 -22.70
C LYS A 188 14.47 7.64 -21.69
N GLU A 189 13.73 6.57 -21.98
CA GLU A 189 12.67 6.04 -21.13
C GLU A 189 13.23 5.44 -19.84
N MET A 190 14.40 4.80 -19.90
CA MET A 190 15.07 4.30 -18.69
C MET A 190 15.54 5.46 -17.83
N CYS A 191 16.13 6.51 -18.40
CA CYS A 191 16.49 7.73 -17.67
C CYS A 191 15.26 8.37 -17.02
N GLU A 192 14.15 8.47 -17.77
CA GLU A 192 12.88 8.99 -17.24
C GLU A 192 12.33 8.15 -16.08
N LEU A 193 12.43 6.82 -16.17
CA LEU A 193 12.07 5.95 -15.05
C LEU A 193 12.98 6.24 -13.85
N LEU A 194 14.30 6.26 -14.05
CA LEU A 194 15.27 6.52 -12.99
C LEU A 194 14.99 7.87 -12.30
N ASP A 195 14.72 8.93 -13.07
CA ASP A 195 14.32 10.26 -12.58
C ASP A 195 13.09 10.18 -11.68
N GLN A 196 12.08 9.41 -12.09
CA GLN A 196 10.86 9.23 -11.30
C GLN A 196 11.14 8.47 -10.00
N VAL A 197 11.99 7.42 -10.04
CA VAL A 197 12.19 6.53 -8.89
C VAL A 197 13.34 6.92 -7.96
N ALA A 198 14.13 7.91 -8.31
CA ALA A 198 15.24 8.36 -7.50
C ALA A 198 14.82 9.11 -6.23
N TYR A 199 15.77 9.19 -5.31
CA TYR A 199 15.62 10.06 -4.14
C TYR A 199 15.47 11.51 -4.61
N GLN A 200 14.43 12.18 -4.12
CA GLN A 200 14.15 13.57 -4.44
C GLN A 200 14.64 14.45 -3.29
N PHE A 201 15.44 15.47 -3.60
CA PHE A 201 15.91 16.44 -2.60
C PHE A 201 15.50 17.86 -2.99
N VAL A 202 15.36 18.75 -2.01
CA VAL A 202 15.07 20.17 -2.24
C VAL A 202 16.34 20.94 -1.92
N PRO A 203 17.05 21.50 -2.92
CA PRO A 203 18.36 22.14 -2.70
C PRO A 203 18.33 23.28 -1.68
N THR A 204 17.21 23.99 -1.60
CA THR A 204 17.02 25.17 -0.74
C THR A 204 16.54 24.82 0.67
N ALA A 205 16.30 23.55 0.98
CA ALA A 205 15.77 23.15 2.27
C ALA A 205 16.89 23.00 3.32
N SER A 206 16.82 23.81 4.37
CA SER A 206 17.72 23.70 5.53
C SER A 206 17.24 22.70 6.60
N ASN A 207 15.99 22.26 6.50
CA ASN A 207 15.38 21.34 7.46
C ASN A 207 14.24 20.52 6.81
N ALA A 208 13.73 19.54 7.54
CA ALA A 208 12.71 18.60 7.06
C ALA A 208 11.40 19.29 6.63
N ASN A 209 10.95 20.32 7.37
CA ASN A 209 9.71 21.06 7.03
C ASN A 209 9.88 21.84 5.73
N GLN A 210 11.02 22.50 5.53
CA GLN A 210 11.33 23.19 4.27
C GLN A 210 11.49 22.21 3.10
N ALA A 211 12.07 21.04 3.33
CA ALA A 211 12.18 19.99 2.31
C ALA A 211 10.79 19.50 1.89
N GLU A 212 9.88 19.31 2.84
CA GLU A 212 8.52 18.91 2.54
C GLU A 212 7.73 20.00 1.80
N MET A 213 7.83 21.26 2.24
CA MET A 213 7.19 22.39 1.55
C MET A 213 7.74 22.57 0.13
N GLY A 214 9.05 22.51 -0.05
CA GLY A 214 9.69 22.60 -1.36
C GLY A 214 9.33 21.44 -2.28
N TYR A 215 9.26 20.22 -1.75
CA TYR A 215 8.84 19.04 -2.52
C TYR A 215 7.39 19.20 -3.01
N ASN A 216 6.48 19.60 -2.13
CA ASN A 216 5.07 19.82 -2.48
C ASN A 216 4.89 20.99 -3.47
N ALA A 217 5.79 21.97 -3.43
CA ALA A 217 5.83 23.10 -4.36
C ALA A 217 6.48 22.75 -5.73
N GLY A 218 6.95 21.51 -5.93
CA GLY A 218 7.60 21.08 -7.17
C GLY A 218 9.06 21.53 -7.29
N ASN A 219 9.69 21.96 -6.19
CA ASN A 219 11.09 22.42 -6.16
C ASN A 219 12.09 21.28 -5.88
N SER A 220 11.65 20.02 -5.91
CA SER A 220 12.54 18.88 -5.71
C SER A 220 13.30 18.53 -6.99
N LYS A 221 14.54 18.07 -6.84
CA LYS A 221 15.39 17.54 -7.90
C LYS A 221 15.69 16.06 -7.65
N PRO A 222 15.77 15.24 -8.71
CA PRO A 222 16.23 13.86 -8.58
C PRO A 222 17.71 13.85 -8.20
N TRP A 223 18.07 12.98 -7.26
CA TRP A 223 19.45 12.79 -6.83
C TRP A 223 20.09 11.57 -7.51
N ILE A 224 20.24 11.65 -8.83
CA ILE A 224 20.79 10.56 -9.67
C ILE A 224 22.19 10.90 -10.14
N GLU A 225 22.38 12.14 -10.60
CA GLU A 225 23.59 12.58 -11.32
C GLU A 225 24.85 12.52 -10.42
N GLU A 226 24.71 12.74 -9.10
CA GLU A 226 25.84 12.78 -8.17
C GLU A 226 26.25 11.41 -7.60
N ARG A 227 25.37 10.40 -7.62
CA ARG A 227 25.63 9.07 -7.05
C ARG A 227 25.64 7.93 -8.07
N GLY A 228 25.28 8.22 -9.33
CA GLY A 228 24.93 7.22 -10.33
C GLY A 228 23.61 6.51 -9.98
N ALA A 229 23.05 5.75 -10.92
CA ALA A 229 21.79 4.99 -10.80
C ALA A 229 21.82 3.84 -9.75
N TYR A 230 22.63 3.99 -8.71
CA TYR A 230 23.12 2.91 -7.85
C TYR A 230 22.29 2.69 -6.59
N PHE A 231 21.39 3.62 -6.25
CA PHE A 231 20.61 3.63 -4.99
C PHE A 231 19.15 4.04 -5.20
N VAL A 232 18.45 3.36 -6.09
CA VAL A 232 17.14 3.81 -6.60
C VAL A 232 15.97 3.09 -5.90
N ALA A 233 16.14 2.67 -4.65
CA ALA A 233 15.08 2.00 -3.90
C ALA A 233 15.09 2.40 -2.42
N ASP A 234 13.89 2.45 -1.84
CA ASP A 234 13.67 2.63 -0.42
C ASP A 234 13.73 1.26 0.29
N VAL A 235 14.25 1.24 1.52
CA VAL A 235 14.44 0.02 2.32
C VAL A 235 13.55 0.11 3.53
N ILE A 236 12.65 -0.86 3.69
CA ILE A 236 11.64 -0.84 4.75
C ILE A 236 11.71 -2.12 5.54
N GLN A 237 11.65 -1.99 6.86
CA GLN A 237 11.56 -3.12 7.75
C GLN A 237 10.17 -3.75 7.61
N ASN A 238 10.15 -5.02 7.24
CA ASN A 238 8.98 -5.84 7.27
C ASN A 238 8.56 -6.11 8.71
N SER A 239 7.28 -5.90 9.00
CA SER A 239 6.62 -6.38 10.22
C SER A 239 5.58 -7.48 9.93
N ILE A 240 5.54 -8.01 8.70
CA ILE A 240 4.61 -9.06 8.28
C ILE A 240 5.21 -10.43 8.67
N GLY A 241 4.63 -11.05 9.72
CA GLY A 241 4.93 -12.40 10.20
C GLY A 241 5.94 -12.48 11.35
N ASP A 242 6.14 -13.69 11.90
CA ASP A 242 7.10 -14.03 12.98
C ASP A 242 8.58 -13.85 12.61
N GLN A 243 8.89 -13.07 11.56
CA GLN A 243 10.26 -12.72 11.21
C GLN A 243 10.53 -11.26 11.56
N PRO A 244 10.73 -10.94 12.86
CA PRO A 244 11.30 -9.66 13.23
C PRO A 244 12.64 -9.54 12.49
N ASN A 245 12.83 -8.44 11.75
CA ASN A 245 14.03 -8.09 10.96
C ASN A 245 14.07 -8.51 9.49
N ALA A 246 12.98 -9.00 8.88
CA ALA A 246 12.94 -9.03 7.42
C ALA A 246 12.94 -7.59 6.87
N TRP A 247 13.77 -7.26 5.88
CA TRP A 247 13.74 -5.97 5.19
C TRP A 247 13.30 -6.20 3.75
N PHE A 248 12.47 -5.28 3.22
CA PHE A 248 12.05 -5.29 1.82
C PHE A 248 12.50 -4.02 1.12
N TYR A 249 12.90 -4.19 -0.13
CA TYR A 249 13.21 -3.09 -1.03
C TYR A 249 11.95 -2.74 -1.82
N ARG A 250 11.66 -1.45 -1.98
CA ARG A 250 10.54 -0.99 -2.82
C ARG A 250 10.84 0.34 -3.51
N VAL A 251 10.04 0.65 -4.52
CA VAL A 251 9.89 2.02 -5.02
C VAL A 251 8.88 2.78 -4.12
N PRO A 252 9.16 4.03 -3.69
CA PRO A 252 8.21 4.80 -2.89
C PRO A 252 6.88 5.06 -3.60
N LYS A 253 5.75 4.82 -2.90
CA LYS A 253 4.39 5.05 -3.44
C LYS A 253 4.04 6.51 -3.76
N ARG A 254 4.87 7.46 -3.33
CA ARG A 254 4.67 8.89 -3.63
C ARG A 254 5.01 9.23 -5.07
N ILE A 255 5.72 8.34 -5.75
CA ILE A 255 6.10 8.48 -7.15
C ILE A 255 4.98 7.86 -7.99
N LYS A 256 4.39 8.67 -8.86
CA LYS A 256 3.38 8.21 -9.79
C LYS A 256 4.08 7.74 -11.06
N LEU A 257 4.21 6.43 -11.21
CA LEU A 257 4.79 5.82 -12.41
C LEU A 257 3.76 5.75 -13.53
N SER A 258 4.17 6.03 -14.76
CA SER A 258 3.31 5.82 -15.93
C SER A 258 3.31 4.35 -16.35
N GLU A 259 2.12 3.75 -16.45
CA GLU A 259 1.94 2.40 -17.00
C GLU A 259 2.49 2.31 -18.44
N GLU A 260 2.33 3.38 -19.23
CA GLU A 260 2.82 3.48 -20.61
C GLU A 260 4.35 3.41 -20.66
N LEU A 261 5.02 4.11 -19.74
CA LEU A 261 6.48 4.09 -19.63
C LEU A 261 6.99 2.68 -19.34
N LEU A 262 6.34 1.96 -18.41
CA LEU A 262 6.70 0.58 -18.08
C LEU A 262 6.47 -0.38 -19.25
N ILE A 263 5.39 -0.21 -20.02
CA ILE A 263 5.12 -1.00 -21.23
C ILE A 263 6.26 -0.83 -22.24
N VAL A 264 6.73 0.41 -22.47
CA VAL A 264 7.83 0.70 -23.39
C VAL A 264 9.15 0.11 -22.88
N ILE A 265 9.48 0.30 -21.59
CA ILE A 265 10.70 -0.23 -20.98
C ILE A 265 10.78 -1.75 -21.06
N TYR A 266 9.65 -2.44 -20.87
CA TYR A 266 9.54 -3.90 -20.99
C TYR A 266 9.32 -4.38 -22.43
N ARG A 267 9.35 -3.47 -23.41
CA ARG A 267 9.16 -3.75 -24.85
C ARG A 267 7.91 -4.57 -25.13
N GLN A 268 6.82 -4.24 -24.47
CA GLN A 268 5.52 -4.84 -24.71
C GLN A 268 4.64 -3.89 -25.54
N GLU A 269 3.69 -4.44 -26.28
CA GLU A 269 2.75 -3.62 -27.06
C GLU A 269 1.64 -3.03 -26.18
N SER A 270 1.31 -3.70 -25.07
CA SER A 270 0.26 -3.27 -24.16
C SER A 270 0.39 -3.92 -22.78
N ALA A 271 -0.34 -3.37 -21.80
CA ALA A 271 -0.48 -3.98 -20.49
C ALA A 271 -1.03 -5.43 -20.54
N SER A 272 -1.86 -5.74 -21.54
CA SER A 272 -2.39 -7.08 -21.76
C SER A 272 -1.31 -8.05 -22.21
N HIS A 273 -0.38 -7.61 -23.07
CA HIS A 273 0.78 -8.40 -23.46
C HIS A 273 1.72 -8.62 -22.28
N LEU A 274 1.97 -7.58 -21.47
CA LEU A 274 2.74 -7.70 -20.25
C LEU A 274 2.11 -8.71 -19.28
N ARG A 275 0.79 -8.66 -19.06
CA ARG A 275 0.03 -9.67 -18.27
C ARG A 275 0.23 -11.09 -18.75
N ARG A 276 0.19 -11.29 -20.07
CA ARG A 276 0.42 -12.60 -20.68
C ARG A 276 1.83 -13.12 -20.39
N GLN A 277 2.85 -12.27 -20.38
CA GLN A 277 4.23 -12.65 -20.03
C GLN A 277 4.35 -13.15 -18.57
N PHE A 278 3.49 -12.67 -17.67
CA PHE A 278 3.39 -13.15 -16.28
C PHE A 278 2.38 -14.29 -16.10
N HIS A 279 1.94 -14.95 -17.18
CA HIS A 279 0.94 -16.02 -17.15
C HIS A 279 -0.39 -15.63 -16.51
N LEU A 280 -0.74 -14.34 -16.54
CA LEU A 280 -2.03 -13.85 -16.09
C LEU A 280 -3.01 -13.88 -17.27
N GLY A 281 -4.19 -14.47 -17.06
CA GLY A 281 -5.25 -14.55 -18.08
C GLY A 281 -5.71 -13.17 -18.58
N SER A 282 -6.32 -13.13 -19.77
CA SER A 282 -6.94 -11.92 -20.35
C SER A 282 -8.11 -11.40 -19.52
N HIS A 283 -8.68 -12.24 -18.65
CA HIS A 283 -9.54 -11.77 -17.60
C HIS A 283 -8.72 -10.85 -16.70
N ARG A 284 -9.04 -9.55 -16.75
CA ARG A 284 -8.83 -8.69 -15.59
C ARG A 284 -9.47 -9.43 -14.43
N THR A 285 -8.70 -10.17 -13.65
CA THR A 285 -8.97 -10.26 -12.22
C THR A 285 -9.14 -8.80 -11.86
N LYS A 286 -10.38 -8.38 -11.62
CA LYS A 286 -10.69 -7.03 -11.19
C LYS A 286 -9.99 -6.96 -9.85
N LEU A 287 -8.75 -6.53 -9.90
CA LEU A 287 -7.93 -6.28 -8.75
C LEU A 287 -8.77 -5.32 -7.94
N VAL A 288 -9.36 -5.86 -6.88
CA VAL A 288 -9.82 -5.04 -5.78
C VAL A 288 -8.51 -4.52 -5.19
N ARG A 289 -7.91 -3.51 -5.84
CA ARG A 289 -7.16 -2.50 -5.08
C ARG A 289 -8.13 -2.20 -3.95
N LEU A 290 -7.73 -2.46 -2.71
CA LEU A 290 -8.39 -1.94 -1.52
C LEU A 290 -8.37 -0.42 -1.68
N ASN A 291 -9.31 0.04 -2.47
CA ASN A 291 -9.46 1.41 -2.82
C ASN A 291 -10.13 1.95 -1.58
N TYR A 292 -9.32 2.50 -0.68
CA TYR A 292 -9.81 3.17 0.52
C TYR A 292 -10.91 4.20 0.16
N ARG A 293 -10.97 4.67 -1.09
CA ARG A 293 -12.06 5.51 -1.61
C ARG A 293 -13.37 4.76 -1.91
N THR A 294 -13.35 3.48 -2.27
CA THR A 294 -14.57 2.65 -2.39
C THR A 294 -15.07 2.25 -1.00
N ASN A 295 -14.17 2.04 -0.02
CA ASN A 295 -14.56 2.01 1.40
C ASN A 295 -15.16 3.35 1.84
N ARG A 296 -14.73 4.49 1.29
CA ARG A 296 -15.40 5.78 1.51
C ARG A 296 -16.84 5.85 0.99
N ARG A 297 -17.23 5.02 0.01
CA ARG A 297 -18.64 4.85 -0.39
C ARG A 297 -19.41 3.95 0.59
N LEU A 298 -18.76 2.97 1.21
CA LEU A 298 -19.30 2.25 2.39
C LEU A 298 -19.44 3.19 3.61
N HIS A 299 -18.63 4.25 3.69
CA HIS A 299 -18.77 5.36 4.65
C HIS A 299 -19.72 6.49 4.19
N LYS A 300 -20.66 6.25 3.26
CA LYS A 300 -21.77 7.18 3.02
C LYS A 300 -22.74 7.11 4.21
N GLY A 301 -22.37 7.78 5.27
CA GLY A 301 -23.09 7.88 6.53
C GLY A 301 -22.09 8.28 7.61
N LYS A 302 -22.43 9.26 8.45
CA LYS A 302 -21.60 9.55 9.63
C LYS A 302 -21.55 8.28 10.48
N ASP A 303 -20.35 7.85 10.81
CA ASP A 303 -20.14 6.79 11.78
C ASP A 303 -20.87 7.13 13.08
N THR A 304 -21.41 6.13 13.74
CA THR A 304 -22.00 6.35 15.06
C THR A 304 -20.94 6.86 16.05
N LEU A 305 -21.36 7.58 17.08
CA LEU A 305 -20.46 7.96 18.17
C LEU A 305 -20.30 6.78 19.13
N LEU A 306 -19.19 6.75 19.87
CA LEU A 306 -18.97 5.75 20.91
C LEU A 306 -20.03 5.93 22.00
N ALA A 307 -20.76 4.87 22.35
CA ALA A 307 -21.81 4.89 23.36
C ALA A 307 -21.26 5.41 24.70
N ASP A 308 -20.08 4.94 25.10
CA ASP A 308 -19.39 5.36 26.32
C ASP A 308 -18.99 6.85 26.30
N ALA A 309 -18.79 7.45 25.13
CA ALA A 309 -18.43 8.86 25.02
C ALA A 309 -19.64 9.80 25.08
N VAL A 310 -20.86 9.29 24.85
CA VAL A 310 -22.07 10.12 24.78
C VAL A 310 -23.07 9.81 25.90
N SER A 311 -23.07 8.58 26.43
CA SER A 311 -23.92 8.20 27.53
C SER A 311 -23.47 8.89 28.82
N LYS A 312 -24.39 9.65 29.43
CA LYS A 312 -24.22 10.20 30.79
C LYS A 312 -24.76 9.26 31.87
N ARG A 313 -25.40 8.15 31.50
CA ARG A 313 -25.98 7.21 32.45
C ARG A 313 -24.89 6.32 33.02
N PRO A 314 -25.00 5.91 34.30
CA PRO A 314 -24.14 4.87 34.84
C PRO A 314 -24.26 3.62 33.96
N LEU A 315 -23.11 3.00 33.71
CA LEU A 315 -23.03 1.76 32.93
C LEU A 315 -23.80 0.68 33.71
N GLY A 316 -24.62 -0.10 33.00
CA GLY A 316 -25.26 -1.29 33.57
C GLY A 316 -24.23 -2.31 34.05
N ALA A 317 -24.69 -3.37 34.73
CA ALA A 317 -23.82 -4.45 35.17
C ALA A 317 -23.06 -5.05 33.97
N GLU A 318 -21.76 -5.27 34.14
CA GLU A 318 -20.93 -5.88 33.10
C GLU A 318 -21.24 -7.37 33.00
N LEU A 319 -21.30 -7.87 31.76
CA LEU A 319 -21.39 -9.29 31.46
C LEU A 319 -20.05 -9.94 31.79
N THR A 320 -20.09 -11.06 32.50
CA THR A 320 -18.89 -11.81 32.90
C THR A 320 -18.28 -12.60 31.75
N PHE A 321 -19.08 -12.99 30.76
CA PHE A 321 -18.72 -13.92 29.69
C PHE A 321 -17.96 -15.13 30.23
N ASP A 322 -18.68 -15.97 30.97
CA ASP A 322 -18.12 -17.10 31.72
C ASP A 322 -17.08 -17.88 30.88
N ASN A 323 -15.96 -18.20 31.51
CA ASN A 323 -14.80 -18.90 30.95
C ASN A 323 -13.89 -18.09 30.00
N ILE A 324 -14.27 -16.90 29.49
CA ILE A 324 -13.36 -16.12 28.61
C ILE A 324 -12.10 -15.68 29.36
N ALA A 325 -12.26 -15.22 30.60
CA ALA A 325 -11.15 -14.71 31.40
C ALA A 325 -10.07 -15.79 31.67
N GLU A 326 -10.46 -17.06 31.63
CA GLU A 326 -9.57 -18.20 31.88
C GLU A 326 -8.82 -18.67 30.63
N LEU A 327 -9.32 -18.34 29.43
CA LEU A 327 -8.85 -18.91 28.16
C LEU A 327 -7.63 -18.19 27.54
N ASP A 328 -6.99 -17.25 28.26
CA ASP A 328 -5.82 -16.46 27.82
C ASP A 328 -5.85 -16.04 26.33
N ILE A 329 -7.01 -15.55 25.88
CA ILE A 329 -7.21 -15.15 24.49
C ILE A 329 -6.50 -13.81 24.26
N GLN A 330 -5.31 -13.87 23.68
CA GLN A 330 -4.55 -12.66 23.32
C GLN A 330 -5.02 -12.06 21.99
N LEU A 331 -5.32 -10.76 22.01
CA LEU A 331 -5.62 -10.00 20.81
C LEU A 331 -4.34 -9.66 20.07
N THR A 332 -4.21 -10.17 18.85
CA THR A 332 -3.09 -9.78 17.97
C THR A 332 -3.11 -8.28 17.76
N GLN A 333 -2.01 -7.59 18.03
CA GLN A 333 -1.93 -6.14 17.81
C GLN A 333 -2.17 -5.82 16.33
N PRO A 334 -2.87 -4.72 16.01
CA PRO A 334 -3.07 -4.31 14.62
C PRO A 334 -1.71 -4.07 13.96
N ALA A 335 -1.60 -4.52 12.70
CA ALA A 335 -0.45 -4.25 11.86
C ALA A 335 -0.30 -2.74 11.66
N THR A 336 0.53 -2.10 12.49
CA THR A 336 0.83 -0.67 12.40
C THR A 336 2.02 -0.47 11.47
N ARG A 337 1.86 0.37 10.45
CA ARG A 337 2.99 0.78 9.60
C ARG A 337 3.89 1.69 10.43
N ARG A 338 5.15 1.29 10.63
CA ARG A 338 6.18 2.11 11.28
C ARG A 338 7.26 2.44 10.26
N GLY A 339 7.61 3.73 10.13
CA GLY A 339 8.65 4.22 9.22
C GLY A 339 8.82 5.73 9.33
N ARG A 340 10.00 6.26 9.00
CA ARG A 340 10.26 7.72 8.99
C ARG A 340 9.44 8.44 7.91
N ASP A 341 8.95 7.69 6.93
CA ASP A 341 8.16 8.09 5.75
C ASP A 341 6.65 7.84 5.91
N THR A 342 6.24 7.03 6.89
CA THR A 342 4.89 7.10 7.43
C THR A 342 4.81 8.47 8.08
N ARG A 343 4.43 9.49 7.30
CA ARG A 343 3.75 10.66 7.85
C ARG A 343 2.76 10.04 8.80
N GLY A 344 2.94 10.23 10.11
CA GLY A 344 1.91 9.89 11.06
C GLY A 344 0.69 10.52 10.46
N VAL A 345 -0.21 9.72 9.88
CA VAL A 345 -1.47 10.23 9.35
C VAL A 345 -2.00 10.93 10.58
N PRO A 346 -2.02 12.28 10.62
CA PRO A 346 -2.05 13.02 11.87
C PRO A 346 -3.21 12.44 12.62
N VAL A 347 -2.92 11.65 13.68
CA VAL A 347 -3.79 10.54 14.15
C VAL A 347 -5.19 11.08 14.04
N SER A 348 -5.90 10.69 12.98
CA SER A 348 -7.11 11.41 12.59
C SER A 348 -8.01 11.23 13.78
N ARG A 349 -8.16 12.31 14.56
CA ARG A 349 -8.75 12.34 15.90
C ARG A 349 -9.69 11.17 16.10
N TYR A 350 -9.29 10.23 16.96
CA TYR A 350 -10.05 9.03 17.33
C TYR A 350 -10.23 8.03 16.17
N ASP A 351 -9.32 7.06 16.06
CA ASP A 351 -9.66 5.79 15.41
C ASP A 351 -10.57 5.03 16.39
N LYS A 352 -11.88 5.35 16.34
CA LYS A 352 -12.90 4.84 17.27
C LYS A 352 -12.88 3.32 17.38
N ASP A 353 -12.47 2.65 16.30
CA ASP A 353 -12.35 1.20 16.25
C ASP A 353 -11.23 0.71 17.18
N ASP A 354 -10.09 1.40 17.24
CA ASP A 354 -9.02 1.07 18.18
C ASP A 354 -9.41 1.40 19.63
N ASP A 355 -10.16 2.48 19.88
CA ASP A 355 -10.66 2.80 21.23
C ASP A 355 -11.63 1.74 21.75
N MET A 356 -12.49 1.20 20.88
CA MET A 356 -13.38 0.06 21.21
C MET A 356 -12.60 -1.20 21.59
N LEU A 357 -11.39 -1.37 21.07
CA LEU A 357 -10.57 -2.58 21.21
C LEU A 357 -9.47 -2.46 22.29
N LYS A 358 -9.42 -1.36 23.05
CA LYS A 358 -8.52 -1.22 24.21
C LYS A 358 -8.96 -2.13 25.37
N GLY A 359 -8.08 -2.51 26.27
CA GLY A 359 -8.45 -3.23 27.51
C GLY A 359 -8.52 -4.75 27.37
N SER A 360 -9.07 -5.42 28.38
CA SER A 360 -9.26 -6.88 28.37
C SER A 360 -10.34 -7.31 27.36
N LEU A 361 -10.31 -8.57 26.89
CA LEU A 361 -11.32 -9.06 25.96
C LEU A 361 -12.75 -8.92 26.51
N VAL A 362 -12.93 -9.18 27.81
CA VAL A 362 -14.22 -9.00 28.50
C VAL A 362 -14.71 -7.55 28.46
N GLU A 363 -13.83 -6.58 28.73
CA GLU A 363 -14.17 -5.15 28.61
C GLU A 363 -14.51 -4.75 27.17
N VAL A 364 -13.79 -5.30 26.19
CA VAL A 364 -14.02 -5.06 24.76
C VAL A 364 -15.41 -5.60 24.35
N LEU A 365 -15.76 -6.81 24.77
CA LEU A 365 -17.06 -7.41 24.46
C LEU A 365 -18.22 -6.67 25.14
N ASN A 366 -18.05 -6.25 26.40
CA ASN A 366 -19.03 -5.40 27.09
C ASN A 366 -19.25 -4.07 26.37
N ARG A 367 -18.17 -3.42 25.94
CA ARG A 367 -18.24 -2.21 25.11
C ARG A 367 -18.97 -2.45 23.79
N MET A 368 -18.65 -3.54 23.09
CA MET A 368 -19.33 -3.89 21.84
C MET A 368 -20.81 -4.19 22.04
N TYR A 369 -21.18 -4.87 23.12
CA TYR A 369 -22.57 -5.18 23.44
C TYR A 369 -23.41 -3.90 23.65
N ARG A 370 -22.88 -2.93 24.41
CA ARG A 370 -23.51 -1.62 24.58
C ARG A 370 -23.54 -0.81 23.29
N GLN A 371 -22.44 -0.81 22.53
CA GLN A 371 -22.36 -0.11 21.25
C GLN A 371 -23.33 -0.69 20.21
N LEU A 372 -23.54 -2.01 20.21
CA LEU A 372 -24.51 -2.69 19.35
C LEU A 372 -25.92 -2.16 19.60
N ALA A 373 -26.36 -2.15 20.86
CA ALA A 373 -27.67 -1.62 21.26
C ALA A 373 -27.85 -0.15 20.81
N HIS A 374 -26.85 0.70 21.09
CA HIS A 374 -26.86 2.09 20.64
C HIS A 374 -26.94 2.22 19.11
N ASP A 375 -26.11 1.47 18.38
CA ASP A 375 -26.01 1.57 16.92
C ASP A 375 -27.27 1.09 16.21
N ILE A 376 -27.92 0.02 16.71
CA ILE A 376 -29.19 -0.46 16.18
C ILE A 376 -30.24 0.67 16.19
N MET A 377 -30.41 1.37 17.33
CA MET A 377 -31.36 2.48 17.42
C MET A 377 -30.94 3.72 16.65
N ASN A 378 -29.64 4.08 16.70
CA ASN A 378 -29.13 5.26 15.99
C ASN A 378 -29.19 5.09 14.46
N LYS A 379 -29.24 3.85 13.96
CA LYS A 379 -29.46 3.53 12.55
C LYS A 379 -30.90 3.11 12.23
N SER A 380 -31.84 3.37 13.13
CA SER A 380 -33.26 3.16 12.85
C SER A 380 -33.71 3.93 11.60
N PRO A 381 -34.66 3.38 10.82
CA PRO A 381 -35.04 3.97 9.54
C PRO A 381 -35.79 5.30 9.73
N ASN A 382 -35.74 6.12 8.67
CA ASN A 382 -36.60 7.30 8.52
C ASN A 382 -37.74 7.01 7.54
N ARG A 383 -38.86 7.72 7.68
CA ARG A 383 -39.97 7.67 6.73
C ARG A 383 -39.50 8.19 5.36
N ARG A 384 -39.93 7.52 4.29
CA ARG A 384 -39.66 7.99 2.92
C ARG A 384 -40.39 9.33 2.68
N GLY A 385 -39.82 10.18 1.82
CA GLY A 385 -40.44 11.44 1.43
C GLY A 385 -40.35 12.57 2.48
N GLY A 386 -39.42 12.48 3.44
CA GLY A 386 -39.19 13.56 4.41
C GLY A 386 -40.09 13.50 5.66
N GLY A 387 -40.84 12.42 5.88
CA GLY A 387 -41.77 12.28 7.01
C GLY A 387 -41.14 12.13 8.40
N GLY A 388 -39.85 12.44 8.58
CA GLY A 388 -39.14 12.30 9.86
C GLY A 388 -38.70 10.87 10.19
N ALA A 389 -38.26 10.65 11.43
CA ALA A 389 -37.80 9.35 11.92
C ALA A 389 -38.98 8.44 12.32
N TYR A 390 -38.81 7.11 12.21
CA TYR A 390 -39.79 6.18 12.78
C TYR A 390 -39.68 6.08 14.30
N THR A 391 -38.48 6.27 14.86
CA THR A 391 -38.25 6.21 16.30
C THR A 391 -38.90 7.39 17.03
N THR A 392 -39.44 7.15 18.22
CA THR A 392 -39.93 8.22 19.13
C THR A 392 -38.82 8.78 20.01
N LEU A 393 -37.64 8.14 20.04
CA LEU A 393 -36.53 8.61 20.86
C LEU A 393 -35.95 9.91 20.31
N GLY A 394 -35.82 10.91 21.18
CA GLY A 394 -35.06 12.12 20.88
C GLY A 394 -33.55 11.83 20.79
N LEU A 395 -32.77 12.77 20.24
CA LEU A 395 -31.33 12.59 20.08
C LEU A 395 -30.62 12.24 21.40
N ALA A 396 -31.00 12.90 22.51
CA ALA A 396 -30.44 12.64 23.83
C ALA A 396 -30.81 11.25 24.37
N GLU A 397 -32.01 10.75 24.07
CA GLU A 397 -32.43 9.40 24.45
C GLU A 397 -31.71 8.35 23.61
N ILE A 398 -31.57 8.57 22.29
CA ILE A 398 -30.80 7.70 21.38
C ILE A 398 -29.37 7.52 21.89
N THR A 399 -28.73 8.61 22.31
CA THR A 399 -27.36 8.56 22.84
C THR A 399 -27.23 7.86 24.19
N ALA A 400 -28.34 7.66 24.89
CA ALA A 400 -28.43 6.97 26.16
C ALA A 400 -29.10 5.59 26.05
N VAL A 401 -29.29 5.07 24.82
CA VAL A 401 -29.80 3.72 24.59
C VAL A 401 -28.84 2.70 25.17
N SER A 402 -29.41 1.77 25.93
CA SER A 402 -28.71 0.67 26.57
C SER A 402 -29.40 -0.66 26.24
N PRO A 403 -28.74 -1.81 26.46
CA PRO A 403 -29.31 -3.14 26.16
C PRO A 403 -30.68 -3.39 26.80
N GLU A 404 -30.97 -2.79 27.95
CA GLU A 404 -32.24 -2.93 28.69
C GLU A 404 -33.46 -2.56 27.83
N LEU A 405 -33.32 -1.63 26.88
CA LEU A 405 -34.39 -1.26 25.94
C LEU A 405 -34.97 -2.48 25.19
N TYR A 406 -34.13 -3.46 24.89
CA TYR A 406 -34.50 -4.64 24.10
C TYR A 406 -35.17 -5.74 24.92
N PHE A 407 -35.34 -5.56 26.23
CA PHE A 407 -36.05 -6.48 27.12
C PHE A 407 -37.48 -6.02 27.46
N HIS A 408 -37.92 -4.88 26.89
CA HIS A 408 -39.27 -4.35 27.12
C HIS A 408 -40.18 -4.60 25.91
N PHE A 409 -41.48 -4.79 26.18
CA PHE A 409 -42.52 -4.87 25.14
C PHE A 409 -42.90 -3.49 24.57
N ASP A 410 -42.54 -2.40 25.25
CA ASP A 410 -42.77 -1.03 24.79
C ASP A 410 -41.73 -0.63 23.73
N LEU A 411 -42.20 -0.51 22.49
CA LEU A 411 -41.39 -0.20 21.33
C LEU A 411 -41.28 1.32 21.14
N PRO A 412 -40.06 1.87 20.99
CA PRO A 412 -39.86 3.30 20.85
C PRO A 412 -40.06 3.77 19.40
N PHE A 413 -41.23 3.48 18.80
CA PHE A 413 -41.55 3.78 17.41
C PHE A 413 -42.93 4.41 17.28
N ILE A 414 -43.11 5.30 16.30
CA ILE A 414 -44.41 5.86 15.95
C ILE A 414 -45.26 4.83 15.17
N SER A 415 -44.58 3.95 14.43
CA SER A 415 -45.19 2.77 13.83
C SER A 415 -44.16 1.68 13.64
N ALA A 416 -44.58 0.43 13.84
CA ALA A 416 -43.75 -0.76 13.71
C ALA A 416 -44.58 -1.96 13.28
N ARG A 417 -43.91 -3.02 12.85
CA ARG A 417 -44.52 -4.30 12.48
C ARG A 417 -43.82 -5.41 13.23
N VAL A 418 -44.53 -6.07 14.13
CA VAL A 418 -43.96 -7.14 14.96
C VAL A 418 -44.25 -8.48 14.31
N LEU A 419 -43.18 -9.20 13.99
CA LEU A 419 -43.22 -10.51 13.35
C LEU A 419 -42.91 -11.59 14.39
N HIS A 420 -43.84 -12.53 14.56
CA HIS A 420 -43.56 -13.77 15.27
C HIS A 420 -42.59 -14.62 14.43
N CYS A 421 -41.36 -14.79 14.92
CA CYS A 421 -40.32 -15.52 14.20
C CYS A 421 -40.21 -16.96 14.72
N SER A 422 -39.84 -17.91 13.85
CA SER A 422 -39.34 -19.21 14.29
C SER A 422 -37.93 -19.05 14.89
N GLU A 423 -37.49 -20.03 15.67
CA GLU A 423 -36.11 -20.09 16.22
C GLU A 423 -35.06 -19.91 15.12
N THR A 424 -35.21 -20.63 14.01
CA THR A 424 -34.30 -20.53 12.85
C THR A 424 -34.23 -19.12 12.24
N VAL A 425 -35.35 -18.40 12.21
CA VAL A 425 -35.39 -17.02 11.71
C VAL A 425 -34.75 -16.07 12.71
N TRP A 426 -34.97 -16.30 14.01
CA TRP A 426 -34.34 -15.55 15.10
C TRP A 426 -32.81 -15.71 15.07
N ASP A 427 -32.32 -16.94 14.94
CA ASP A 427 -30.88 -17.24 14.82
C ASP A 427 -30.27 -16.54 13.62
N THR A 428 -30.98 -16.53 12.47
CA THR A 428 -30.56 -15.78 11.29
C THR A 428 -30.49 -14.27 11.56
N VAL A 429 -31.42 -13.73 12.36
CA VAL A 429 -31.43 -12.32 12.72
C VAL A 429 -30.19 -11.96 13.54
N VAL A 430 -29.89 -12.77 14.55
CA VAL A 430 -28.71 -12.63 15.43
C VAL A 430 -27.42 -12.82 14.64
N GLU A 431 -27.36 -13.81 13.75
CA GLU A 431 -26.22 -14.06 12.87
C GLU A 431 -25.90 -12.88 11.96
N ASN A 432 -26.91 -12.22 11.38
CA ASN A 432 -26.68 -11.04 10.55
C ASN A 432 -26.13 -9.84 11.34
N LEU A 433 -26.48 -9.71 12.63
CA LEU A 433 -25.94 -8.66 13.51
C LEU A 433 -24.49 -8.96 13.93
N LEU A 434 -24.21 -10.22 14.25
CA LEU A 434 -22.91 -10.70 14.71
C LEU A 434 -22.40 -11.79 13.76
N PRO A 435 -21.95 -11.43 12.55
CA PRO A 435 -21.48 -12.41 11.59
C PRO A 435 -20.17 -13.03 12.05
N GLY A 436 -19.90 -14.24 11.58
CA GLY A 436 -18.63 -14.93 11.83
C GLY A 436 -17.43 -14.27 11.16
N LYS A 437 -16.23 -14.78 11.46
CA LYS A 437 -14.98 -14.32 10.85
C LYS A 437 -15.03 -14.47 9.32
N ALA A 438 -14.28 -13.62 8.62
CA ALA A 438 -14.25 -13.53 7.15
C ALA A 438 -15.57 -13.06 6.49
N HIS A 439 -16.59 -12.69 7.26
CA HIS A 439 -17.77 -12.05 6.68
C HIS A 439 -17.41 -10.68 6.08
N MET A 440 -17.71 -10.52 4.80
CA MET A 440 -17.58 -9.24 4.11
C MET A 440 -18.96 -8.69 3.79
N ALA A 441 -19.32 -7.57 4.39
CA ALA A 441 -20.54 -6.85 4.03
C ALA A 441 -20.48 -6.44 2.56
N SER A 442 -21.56 -6.69 1.81
CA SER A 442 -21.68 -6.24 0.43
C SER A 442 -21.57 -4.72 0.33
N ALA A 443 -21.09 -4.21 -0.81
CA ALA A 443 -21.11 -2.78 -1.11
C ALA A 443 -22.53 -2.18 -1.11
N SER A 444 -23.56 -3.01 -1.30
CA SER A 444 -24.97 -2.63 -1.23
C SER A 444 -25.57 -2.67 0.18
N THR A 445 -24.80 -3.13 1.18
CA THR A 445 -25.30 -3.31 2.53
C THR A 445 -25.56 -1.96 3.19
N THR A 446 -26.79 -1.76 3.65
CA THR A 446 -27.25 -0.55 4.32
C THR A 446 -27.05 -0.64 5.84
N ALA A 447 -26.68 0.50 6.45
CA ALA A 447 -26.45 0.71 7.88
C ALA A 447 -25.22 0.01 8.51
N TYR A 448 -24.99 -1.29 8.31
CA TYR A 448 -23.90 -2.03 9.00
C TYR A 448 -22.52 -1.38 8.86
N PRO A 449 -22.04 -0.99 7.66
CA PRO A 449 -20.70 -0.42 7.51
C PRO A 449 -20.52 0.96 8.18
N ALA A 450 -21.63 1.61 8.57
CA ALA A 450 -21.64 2.89 9.28
C ALA A 450 -21.83 2.74 10.80
N CYS A 451 -21.90 1.51 11.32
CA CYS A 451 -22.00 1.20 12.74
C CYS A 451 -20.59 1.00 13.32
N THR A 452 -20.30 1.64 14.44
CA THR A 452 -19.02 1.53 15.14
C THR A 452 -18.84 0.12 15.71
N TYR A 453 -19.90 -0.48 16.28
CA TYR A 453 -19.77 -1.86 16.79
C TYR A 453 -19.38 -2.83 15.68
N PHE A 454 -19.93 -2.69 14.47
CA PHE A 454 -19.74 -3.66 13.39
C PHE A 454 -18.32 -3.62 12.84
N LYS A 455 -17.74 -2.42 12.73
CA LYS A 455 -16.32 -2.24 12.36
C LYS A 455 -15.39 -2.78 13.44
N ALA A 456 -15.67 -2.46 14.71
CA ALA A 456 -14.88 -2.97 15.82
C ALA A 456 -14.99 -4.51 15.91
N TRP A 457 -16.18 -5.08 15.71
CA TRP A 457 -16.46 -6.52 15.67
C TRP A 457 -15.66 -7.24 14.58
N THR A 458 -15.76 -6.78 13.34
CA THR A 458 -15.00 -7.35 12.22
C THR A 458 -13.49 -7.23 12.44
N THR A 459 -13.02 -6.13 13.02
CA THR A 459 -11.61 -5.93 13.36
C THR A 459 -11.17 -6.87 14.48
N LEU A 460 -11.98 -7.07 15.52
CA LEU A 460 -11.74 -8.01 16.62
C LEU A 460 -11.58 -9.43 16.09
N LEU A 461 -12.53 -9.92 15.30
CA LEU A 461 -12.48 -11.29 14.76
C LEU A 461 -11.27 -11.51 13.85
N ASN A 462 -10.83 -10.48 13.12
CA ASN A 462 -9.62 -10.56 12.30
C ASN A 462 -8.32 -10.60 13.12
N ARG A 463 -8.35 -10.17 14.39
CA ARG A 463 -7.20 -10.23 15.32
C ARG A 463 -7.14 -11.54 16.10
N LEU A 464 -8.19 -12.36 16.04
CA LEU A 464 -8.29 -13.67 16.69
C LEU A 464 -7.94 -14.79 15.70
N ASN A 465 -7.45 -15.92 16.19
CA ASN A 465 -7.42 -17.16 15.41
C ASN A 465 -8.85 -17.68 15.16
N ASP A 466 -9.02 -18.70 14.31
CA ASP A 466 -10.35 -19.15 13.88
C ASP A 466 -11.17 -19.77 15.03
N ASP A 467 -10.53 -20.53 15.92
CA ASP A 467 -11.19 -21.16 17.07
C ASP A 467 -11.68 -20.12 18.09
N ASN A 468 -10.80 -19.19 18.49
CA ASN A 468 -11.12 -18.11 19.42
C ASN A 468 -12.17 -17.17 18.82
N ALA A 469 -12.10 -16.87 17.52
CA ALA A 469 -13.11 -16.07 16.84
C ALA A 469 -14.48 -16.77 16.89
N SER A 470 -14.52 -18.09 16.65
CA SER A 470 -15.76 -18.87 16.68
C SER A 470 -16.37 -18.92 18.08
N LEU A 471 -15.55 -19.08 19.11
CA LEU A 471 -15.97 -19.01 20.51
C LEU A 471 -16.53 -17.63 20.88
N VAL A 472 -15.81 -16.55 20.55
CA VAL A 472 -16.26 -15.17 20.83
C VAL A 472 -17.58 -14.86 20.10
N VAL A 473 -17.73 -15.29 18.84
CA VAL A 473 -18.98 -15.17 18.09
C VAL A 473 -20.11 -15.90 18.79
N MET A 474 -19.91 -17.16 19.19
CA MET A 474 -20.92 -17.96 19.89
C MET A 474 -21.36 -17.28 21.20
N LEU A 475 -20.43 -16.82 22.03
CA LEU A 475 -20.73 -16.19 23.32
C LEU A 475 -21.51 -14.89 23.13
N MET A 476 -21.08 -14.00 22.22
CA MET A 476 -21.82 -12.77 21.95
C MET A 476 -23.20 -13.02 21.34
N ARG A 477 -23.32 -14.03 20.46
CA ARG A 477 -24.63 -14.43 19.90
C ARG A 477 -25.56 -14.95 21.00
N ASN A 478 -25.04 -15.73 21.96
CA ASN A 478 -25.82 -16.19 23.10
C ASN A 478 -26.39 -15.02 23.91
N GLU A 479 -25.58 -14.01 24.23
CA GLU A 479 -26.04 -12.83 24.98
C GLU A 479 -27.06 -11.99 24.20
N VAL A 480 -26.84 -11.78 22.91
CA VAL A 480 -27.80 -11.03 22.05
C VAL A 480 -29.08 -11.82 21.80
N SER A 481 -29.01 -13.16 21.79
CA SER A 481 -30.19 -14.02 21.61
C SER A 481 -31.19 -13.92 22.76
N GLN A 482 -30.78 -13.38 23.92
CA GLN A 482 -31.65 -13.17 25.07
C GLN A 482 -32.55 -11.94 24.93
N PHE A 483 -32.31 -11.04 23.97
CA PHE A 483 -33.18 -9.88 23.75
C PHE A 483 -34.61 -10.30 23.42
N LEU A 484 -35.59 -9.56 23.94
CA LEU A 484 -37.01 -9.84 23.71
C LEU A 484 -37.43 -9.51 22.27
N TRP A 485 -36.78 -8.51 21.67
CA TRP A 485 -36.98 -8.13 20.29
C TRP A 485 -35.71 -7.58 19.64
N LEU A 486 -35.63 -7.69 18.32
CA LEU A 486 -34.54 -7.15 17.49
C LEU A 486 -35.13 -6.58 16.19
N PRO A 487 -34.43 -5.67 15.48
CA PRO A 487 -34.80 -5.36 14.11
C PRO A 487 -34.80 -6.64 13.27
N ARG A 488 -35.78 -6.79 12.37
CA ARG A 488 -35.72 -7.86 11.37
C ARG A 488 -34.60 -7.54 10.37
N THR A 489 -33.46 -8.17 10.56
CA THR A 489 -32.29 -8.01 9.69
C THR A 489 -32.42 -8.83 8.41
N GLU A 490 -31.78 -8.35 7.36
CA GLU A 490 -31.54 -9.07 6.11
C GLU A 490 -30.02 -9.02 5.80
N LYS A 491 -29.52 -9.91 4.94
CA LYS A 491 -28.08 -9.95 4.58
C LYS A 491 -27.50 -8.60 4.11
N GLY A 492 -28.35 -7.71 3.58
CA GLY A 492 -27.98 -6.39 3.10
C GLY A 492 -28.53 -5.21 3.91
N ALA A 493 -29.25 -5.43 5.00
CA ALA A 493 -29.89 -4.34 5.74
C ALA A 493 -30.08 -4.67 7.22
N MET A 494 -29.69 -3.75 8.09
CA MET A 494 -29.94 -3.87 9.53
C MET A 494 -31.44 -3.76 9.84
N TRP A 495 -32.16 -2.92 9.09
CA TRP A 495 -33.59 -2.68 9.27
C TRP A 495 -34.35 -3.01 7.99
N ALA A 496 -35.20 -4.03 8.02
CA ALA A 496 -36.18 -4.24 6.96
C ALA A 496 -37.34 -3.25 7.09
N THR A 497 -37.67 -2.57 5.99
CA THR A 497 -38.85 -1.70 5.87
C THR A 497 -39.64 -2.11 4.62
N ARG A 498 -40.91 -2.47 4.79
CA ARG A 498 -41.79 -2.88 3.68
C ARG A 498 -43.20 -2.36 3.90
N LYS A 499 -43.95 -2.19 2.81
CA LYS A 499 -45.39 -1.83 2.85
C LYS A 499 -46.29 -3.06 2.97
N GLU A 500 -45.91 -4.19 2.39
CA GLU A 500 -46.76 -5.37 2.33
C GLU A 500 -46.84 -6.10 3.69
N PRO A 501 -48.03 -6.57 4.10
CA PRO A 501 -48.18 -7.39 5.29
C PRO A 501 -47.53 -8.75 5.06
N MET A 502 -46.74 -9.21 6.03
CA MET A 502 -46.26 -10.60 6.07
C MET A 502 -47.19 -11.43 6.95
N ALA A 503 -47.40 -12.70 6.57
CA ALA A 503 -48.15 -13.63 7.41
C ALA A 503 -47.49 -13.74 8.80
N GLY A 504 -48.30 -13.74 9.87
CA GLY A 504 -47.82 -13.79 11.26
C GLY A 504 -47.24 -12.47 11.79
N CYS A 505 -47.49 -11.35 11.10
CA CYS A 505 -47.10 -10.02 11.56
C CYS A 505 -48.32 -9.25 12.09
N ILE A 506 -48.14 -8.53 13.20
CA ILE A 506 -49.09 -7.50 13.66
C ILE A 506 -48.54 -6.11 13.32
N ALA A 507 -49.42 -5.20 12.91
CA ALA A 507 -49.07 -3.80 12.65
C ALA A 507 -49.41 -2.95 13.88
N LEU A 508 -48.51 -2.05 14.25
CA LEU A 508 -48.70 -1.10 15.34
C LEU A 508 -48.53 0.32 14.80
N PRO A 509 -49.55 1.20 14.89
CA PRO A 509 -50.94 0.89 15.25
C PRO A 509 -51.63 0.04 14.14
N GLU A 510 -52.67 -0.71 14.51
CA GLU A 510 -53.34 -1.67 13.61
C GLU A 510 -53.92 -1.02 12.34
N GLU A 511 -54.34 0.24 12.44
CA GLU A 511 -55.02 0.97 11.36
C GLU A 511 -54.09 1.48 10.24
N LYS A 512 -52.76 1.46 10.42
CA LYS A 512 -51.82 2.07 9.47
C LYS A 512 -51.20 1.08 8.47
N ILE A 513 -51.60 1.22 7.19
CA ILE A 513 -51.03 0.50 6.04
C ILE A 513 -49.86 1.30 5.41
N GLU A 514 -48.98 1.85 6.23
CA GLU A 514 -47.76 2.51 5.72
C GLU A 514 -46.56 1.57 5.77
N SER A 515 -45.49 1.94 5.07
CA SER A 515 -44.19 1.30 5.28
C SER A 515 -43.79 1.52 6.74
N SER A 516 -43.31 0.49 7.43
CA SER A 516 -42.83 0.59 8.81
C SER A 516 -41.65 -0.37 9.05
N PRO A 517 -40.81 -0.12 10.07
CA PRO A 517 -39.76 -1.05 10.48
C PRO A 517 -40.36 -2.38 10.94
N PHE A 518 -39.75 -3.48 10.50
CA PHE A 518 -40.06 -4.81 10.98
C PHE A 518 -39.21 -5.14 12.20
N ILE A 519 -39.89 -5.67 13.22
CA ILE A 519 -39.35 -6.13 14.49
C ILE A 519 -39.50 -7.64 14.52
N ALA A 520 -38.40 -8.36 14.72
CA ALA A 520 -38.43 -9.77 15.04
C ALA A 520 -38.72 -9.91 16.54
N ALA A 521 -39.78 -10.65 16.89
CA ALA A 521 -40.04 -11.03 18.28
C ALA A 521 -39.33 -12.36 18.59
N ASN A 522 -38.67 -12.43 19.75
CA ASN A 522 -37.95 -13.62 20.15
C ASN A 522 -38.92 -14.77 20.52
N PRO A 523 -38.83 -15.93 19.85
CA PRO A 523 -39.74 -17.06 20.09
C PRO A 523 -39.66 -17.64 21.51
N GLN A 524 -38.56 -17.44 22.23
CA GLN A 524 -38.41 -17.90 23.61
C GLN A 524 -39.42 -17.21 24.55
N TYR A 525 -39.68 -15.92 24.33
CA TYR A 525 -40.58 -15.12 25.15
C TYR A 525 -41.97 -14.93 24.53
N VAL A 526 -42.09 -15.07 23.21
CA VAL A 526 -43.31 -14.80 22.45
C VAL A 526 -43.70 -16.07 21.72
N LYS A 527 -44.57 -16.89 22.34
CA LYS A 527 -44.94 -18.22 21.85
C LYS A 527 -46.12 -18.23 20.87
N GLY A 528 -46.78 -17.09 20.67
CA GLY A 528 -47.94 -17.00 19.79
C GLY A 528 -48.60 -15.62 19.72
N PRO A 529 -49.74 -15.53 19.01
CA PRO A 529 -50.42 -14.26 18.73
C PRO A 529 -50.86 -13.50 19.99
N GLU A 530 -51.29 -14.21 21.04
CA GLU A 530 -51.73 -13.57 22.28
C GLU A 530 -50.59 -12.85 23.01
N THR A 531 -49.38 -13.44 23.00
CA THR A 531 -48.22 -12.79 23.62
C THR A 531 -47.71 -11.62 22.76
N MET A 532 -47.89 -11.67 21.44
CA MET A 532 -47.58 -10.55 20.56
C MET A 532 -48.40 -9.30 20.86
N LYS A 533 -49.65 -9.44 21.33
CA LYS A 533 -50.50 -8.29 21.72
C LYS A 533 -49.94 -7.48 22.90
N ARG A 534 -48.92 -8.00 23.59
CA ARG A 534 -48.22 -7.26 24.66
C ARG A 534 -47.33 -6.15 24.13
N PHE A 535 -46.92 -6.20 22.86
CA PHE A 535 -46.13 -5.13 22.26
C PHE A 535 -46.97 -3.87 22.09
N SER A 536 -46.50 -2.76 22.66
CA SER A 536 -47.10 -1.43 22.58
C SER A 536 -46.12 -0.45 21.95
N LEU A 537 -46.64 0.65 21.39
CA LEU A 537 -45.81 1.79 21.02
C LEU A 537 -45.74 2.75 22.22
N ARG A 538 -44.55 3.33 22.47
CA ARG A 538 -44.34 4.32 23.53
C ARG A 538 -45.09 5.64 23.28
#